data_AF-A0AAP0GQB2-F1
#
_entry.id   AF-A0AAP0GQB2-F1
#
_cell.length_a   1.000
_cell.length_b   1.000
_cell.length_c   1.000
_cell.angle_alpha   90.00
_cell.angle_beta   90.00
_cell.angle_gamma   90.00
#
_symmetry.space_group_name_H-M   'P 1'
#
loop_
_entity.id
_entity.type
_entity.pdbx_description
1 polymer ?
#
loop_
_entity_poly.entity_id
_entity_poly.type
_entity_poly.pdbx_seq_one_letter_code
_entity_poly.pdbx_strand_id
1 'polypeptide(L)' 'MAAARPLVSVQPLESDMATDGAGIPLPAVMKASIRPDIVNFVHSNISQNSRQPYAVSRKAGHQTSAES' A
#
# COMPACT_ATOMS: atom_id res chain seq x y z
N MET A 1 -13.07 -3.78 27.50
CA MET A 1 -13.67 -4.94 26.80
C MET A 1 -12.60 -6.00 26.65
N ALA A 2 -12.80 -7.19 27.22
CA ALA A 2 -11.82 -8.28 27.15
C ALA A 2 -11.70 -8.75 25.68
N ALA A 3 -10.58 -8.44 25.04
CA ALA A 3 -10.32 -8.87 23.68
C ALA A 3 -9.91 -10.34 23.69
N ALA A 4 -10.77 -11.23 23.17
CA ALA A 4 -10.36 -12.60 22.86
C ALA A 4 -9.05 -12.54 22.06
N ARG A 5 -8.07 -13.37 22.43
CA ARG A 5 -6.80 -13.55 21.69
C ARG A 5 -6.98 -14.80 20.83
N PRO A 6 -7.65 -14.70 19.67
CA PRO A 6 -7.82 -15.85 18.80
C PRO A 6 -6.44 -16.36 18.37
N LEU A 7 -6.34 -17.67 18.23
CA LEU A 7 -5.16 -18.34 17.69
C LEU A 7 -5.36 -18.58 16.19
N VAL A 8 -4.28 -18.44 15.43
CA VAL A 8 -4.22 -18.75 14.00
C VAL A 8 -3.53 -20.09 13.84
N SER A 9 -4.13 -21.00 13.07
CA SER A 9 -3.52 -22.29 12.73
C SER A 9 -2.54 -22.14 11.57
N VAL A 10 -1.35 -22.72 11.71
CA VAL A 10 -0.39 -22.84 10.62
C VAL A 10 -0.75 -24.10 9.85
N GLN A 11 -1.07 -23.96 8.56
CA GLN A 11 -1.35 -25.10 7.70
C GLN A 11 -0.03 -25.56 7.07
N PRO A 12 0.38 -26.83 7.25
CA PRO A 12 1.56 -27.36 6.59
C PRO A 12 1.29 -27.50 5.09
N LEU A 13 2.31 -27.26 4.27
CA LEU A 13 2.27 -27.56 2.84
C LEU A 13 2.71 -29.03 2.62
N GLU A 14 2.28 -29.65 1.53
CA GLU A 14 2.56 -31.07 1.27
C GLU A 14 4.09 -31.29 1.12
N SER A 15 4.66 -32.17 1.96
CA SER A 15 6.10 -32.42 2.20
C SER A 15 6.79 -31.57 3.28
N ASP A 16 6.07 -30.69 3.98
CA ASP A 16 6.61 -30.02 5.17
C ASP A 16 6.49 -30.93 6.40
N MET A 17 7.52 -30.97 7.25
CA MET A 17 7.47 -31.72 8.50
C MET A 17 6.36 -31.13 9.36
N ALA A 18 5.38 -31.94 9.77
CA ALA A 18 4.29 -31.50 10.62
C ALA A 18 4.86 -30.82 11.86
N THR A 19 4.76 -29.48 11.90
CA THR A 19 5.08 -28.75 13.11
C THR A 19 3.92 -29.02 14.06
N ASP A 20 4.18 -29.73 15.16
CA ASP A 20 3.27 -29.87 16.30
C ASP A 20 3.12 -28.50 16.98
N GLY A 21 2.54 -27.55 16.25
CA GLY A 21 2.55 -26.14 16.58
C GLY A 21 1.21 -25.74 17.15
N ALA A 22 1.14 -25.60 18.48
CA ALA A 22 0.06 -24.86 19.12
C ALA A 22 -0.14 -23.51 18.39
N GLY A 23 -1.38 -23.18 18.04
CA GLY A 23 -1.70 -22.04 17.18
C GLY A 23 -1.03 -20.74 17.63
N ILE A 24 -0.61 -19.92 16.66
CA ILE A 24 0.09 -18.66 16.91
C ILE A 24 -0.94 -17.60 17.31
N PRO A 25 -0.68 -16.74 18.31
CA PRO A 25 -1.59 -15.65 18.64
C PRO A 25 -1.79 -14.70 17.46
N LEU A 26 -3.04 -14.32 17.18
CA LEU A 26 -3.37 -13.35 16.13
C LEU A 26 -2.61 -12.03 16.36
N PRO A 27 -1.79 -11.55 15.39
CA PRO A 27 -1.10 -10.28 15.49
C PRO A 27 -2.07 -9.12 15.74
N ALA A 28 -1.67 -8.17 16.60
CA ALA A 28 -2.53 -7.06 17.00
C ALA A 28 -3.00 -6.19 15.82
N VAL A 29 -2.17 -6.05 14.78
CA VAL A 29 -2.48 -5.27 13.57
C VAL A 29 -3.71 -5.80 12.81
N MET A 30 -3.98 -7.11 12.86
CA MET A 30 -5.13 -7.71 12.20
C MET A 30 -6.46 -7.37 12.88
N LYS A 31 -6.45 -6.79 14.09
CA LYS A 31 -7.63 -6.28 14.80
C LYS A 31 -7.81 -4.77 14.65
N ALA A 32 -6.90 -4.09 13.95
CA ALA A 32 -7.00 -2.65 13.75
C ALA A 32 -8.27 -2.31 12.95
N SER A 33 -8.90 -1.17 13.28
CA SER A 33 -10.03 -0.67 12.50
C SER A 33 -9.59 -0.35 11.08
N ILE A 34 -10.28 -0.94 10.10
CA ILE A 34 -9.98 -0.70 8.69
C ILE A 34 -10.59 0.64 8.28
N ARG A 35 -9.72 1.58 7.93
CA ARG A 35 -10.07 2.94 7.50
C ARG A 35 -9.73 3.15 6.02
N PRO A 36 -10.67 2.86 5.09
CA PRO A 36 -10.40 2.96 3.66
C PRO A 36 -10.14 4.41 3.22
N ASP A 37 -10.68 5.39 3.94
CA ASP A 37 -10.44 6.82 3.73
C ASP A 37 -8.96 7.19 3.92
N ILE A 38 -8.33 6.71 5.01
CA ILE A 38 -6.91 6.95 5.28
C ILE A 38 -6.04 6.25 4.25
N VAL A 39 -6.36 4.99 3.93
CA VAL A 39 -5.59 4.22 2.94
C VAL A 39 -5.59 4.94 1.59
N ASN A 40 -6.75 5.39 1.13
CA ASN A 40 -6.90 6.11 -0.13
C ASN A 40 -6.20 7.47 -0.11
N PHE A 41 -6.28 8.21 1.00
CA PHE A 41 -5.61 9.50 1.16
C PHE A 41 -4.08 9.37 1.08
N VAL A 42 -3.51 8.44 1.85
CA VAL A 42 -2.06 8.20 1.88
C VAL A 42 -1.58 7.65 0.55
N HIS A 43 -2.29 6.68 -0.04
CA HIS A 43 -1.94 6.11 -1.34
C HIS A 43 -1.89 7.18 -2.44
N SER A 44 -2.89 8.06 -2.49
CA SER A 44 -2.95 9.17 -3.47
C SER A 44 -1.74 10.10 -3.36
N ASN A 45 -1.31 10.42 -2.14
CA ASN A 45 -0.15 11.29 -1.91
C ASN A 45 1.17 10.59 -2.25
N ILE A 46 1.35 9.33 -1.86
CA ILE A 46 2.56 8.57 -2.18
C ILE A 46 2.69 8.34 -3.69
N SER A 47 1.58 8.11 -4.39
CA SER A 47 1.55 7.93 -5.85
C SER A 47 2.08 9.13 -6.63
N GLN A 48 2.06 10.33 -6.06
CA GLN A 48 2.60 11.53 -6.71
C GLN A 48 4.13 11.57 -6.66
N ASN A 49 4.75 10.98 -5.65
CA ASN A 49 6.18 11.09 -5.40
C ASN A 49 7.05 10.31 -6.41
N SER A 50 6.52 9.25 -7.02
CA SER A 50 7.25 8.45 -8.02
C SER A 50 7.18 9.02 -9.44
N ARG A 51 6.43 10.11 -9.65
CA ARG A 51 6.21 10.70 -10.98
C ARG A 51 7.39 11.59 -11.35
N GLN A 52 7.85 11.49 -12.60
CA GLN A 52 8.80 12.44 -13.14
C GLN A 52 8.05 13.70 -13.63
N PRO A 53 8.54 14.92 -13.35
CA PRO A 53 7.92 16.13 -13.86
C PRO A 53 8.09 16.20 -15.38
N TYR A 54 6.99 16.49 -16.07
CA TYR A 54 6.97 16.64 -17.53
C TYR A 54 6.32 17.98 -17.88
N ALA A 55 6.84 18.65 -18.91
CA ALA A 55 6.32 19.91 -19.40
C ALA A 55 6.65 20.05 -20.90
N VAL A 56 5.89 20.91 -21.58
CA VAL A 56 6.22 21.33 -22.95
C VAL A 56 7.54 22.13 -22.97
N SER A 57 8.15 22.25 -24.14
CA SER A 57 9.37 23.05 -24.29
C SER A 57 9.16 24.47 -23.77
N ARG A 58 10.11 24.98 -22.98
CA ARG A 58 10.10 26.35 -22.44
C ARG A 58 10.05 27.44 -23.53
N LYS A 59 10.42 27.10 -24.77
CA LYS A 59 10.42 28.01 -25.94
C LYS A 59 9.32 27.68 -26.95
N ALA A 60 8.39 26.79 -26.62
CA ALA A 60 7.28 26.47 -27.52
C ALA A 60 6.51 27.76 -27.87
N GLY A 61 6.36 28.05 -29.18
CA GLY A 61 5.70 29.27 -29.66
C GLY A 61 6.53 30.56 -29.59
N HIS A 62 7.73 30.56 -29.01
CA HIS A 62 8.56 31.78 -28.88
C HIS A 62 9.44 32.05 -30.11
N GLN A 63 9.58 31.09 -31.02
CA GLN A 63 10.46 31.16 -32.20
C GLN A 63 9.70 31.45 -33.49
N THR A 64 8.57 32.16 -33.41
CA THR A 64 7.83 32.61 -34.59
C THR A 64 7.87 34.12 -34.68
N SER A 65 8.34 34.64 -35.82
CA SER A 65 8.03 36.01 -36.21
C SER A 65 6.57 36.06 -36.63
N ALA A 66 5.80 36.96 -36.04
CA ALA A 66 4.45 37.26 -36.45
C ALA A 66 4.42 38.74 -36.86
N GLU A 67 4.21 38.99 -38.14
CA GLU A 67 3.90 40.32 -38.66
C GLU A 67 2.43 40.35 -39.08
N SER A 68 1.80 41.53 -39.02
CA SER A 68 0.37 41.75 -39.32
C SER A 68 0.14 42.20 -40.74
#